data_AF-A0A182NC41-F1
#
_entry.id   AF-A0A182NC41-F1
#
_cell.length_a   1.000
_cell.length_b   1.000
_cell.length_c   1.000
_cell.angle_alpha   90.00
_cell.angle_beta   90.00
_cell.angle_gamma   90.00
#
_symmetry.space_group_name_H-M   'P 1'
#
loop_
_entity.id
_entity.type
_entity.pdbx_description
1 polymer ?
#
loop_
_entity_poly.entity_id
_entity_poly.type
_entity_poly.pdbx_seq_one_letter_code
_entity_poly.pdbx_strand_id
1 'polypeptide(L)'
;MVLELELELDRIHCTRACDTLRVILSTFLPVIRENTDPWGACTIGVDVSREERQSKCLECKNWLLRIRCLPENPKMGSNLQQLQNMIVDI
;
A
#
# COMPACT_ATOMS: atom_id res chain seq x y z
N MET A 1 -1.84 2.41 -34.40
CA MET A 1 -2.04 0.98 -34.07
C MET A 1 -1.07 0.45 -33.02
N VAL A 2 0.26 0.35 -33.25
CA VAL A 2 1.20 -0.18 -32.22
C VAL A 2 1.23 0.69 -30.96
N LEU A 3 1.38 2.01 -31.12
CA LEU A 3 1.34 2.97 -30.01
C LEU A 3 0.00 2.98 -29.25
N GLU A 4 -1.12 2.72 -29.95
CA GLU A 4 -2.45 2.66 -29.31
C GLU A 4 -2.60 1.39 -28.45
N LEU A 5 -2.06 0.26 -28.92
CA LEU A 5 -2.03 -0.99 -28.14
C LEU A 5 -1.15 -0.87 -26.89
N GLU A 6 0.00 -0.20 -26.98
CA GLU A 6 0.87 0.05 -25.82
C GLU A 6 0.18 0.96 -24.78
N LEU A 7 -0.51 2.01 -25.22
CA LEU A 7 -1.27 2.89 -24.33
C LEU A 7 -2.41 2.16 -23.62
N GLU A 8 -3.12 1.29 -24.33
CA GLU A 8 -4.22 0.51 -23.74
C GLU A 8 -3.70 -0.54 -22.73
N LEU A 9 -2.57 -1.18 -23.07
CA LEU A 9 -1.91 -2.13 -22.17
C LEU A 9 -1.45 -1.46 -20.87
N ASP A 10 -0.84 -0.27 -20.97
CA ASP A 10 -0.45 0.55 -19.83
C ASP A 10 -1.64 0.88 -18.92
N ARG A 11 -2.78 1.26 -19.51
CA ARG A 11 -4.01 1.56 -18.75
C ARG A 11 -4.55 0.33 -18.01
N ILE A 12 -4.53 -0.84 -18.64
CA ILE A 12 -4.94 -2.10 -18.02
C ILE A 12 -4.02 -2.45 -16.85
N HIS A 13 -2.70 -2.28 -17.01
CA HIS A 13 -1.74 -2.51 -15.93
C HIS A 13 -1.97 -1.56 -14.75
N CYS A 14 -2.16 -0.26 -15.02
CA CYS A 14 -2.47 0.73 -13.98
C CYS A 14 -3.75 0.36 -13.21
N THR A 15 -4.80 -0.04 -13.92
CA THR A 15 -6.09 -0.41 -13.30
C THR A 15 -5.92 -1.65 -12.41
N ARG A 16 -5.29 -2.70 -12.92
CA ARG A 16 -5.02 -3.92 -12.15
C ARG A 16 -4.15 -3.67 -10.92
N ALA A 17 -3.15 -2.79 -11.05
CA ALA A 17 -2.31 -2.40 -9.91
C ALA A 17 -3.13 -1.66 -8.85
N CYS A 18 -3.99 -0.72 -9.25
CA CYS A 18 -4.92 -0.04 -8.34
C CYS A 18 -5.88 -1.01 -7.64
N ASP A 19 -6.47 -1.96 -8.37
CA ASP A 19 -7.39 -2.96 -7.81
C ASP A 19 -6.67 -3.86 -6.80
N THR A 20 -5.47 -4.32 -7.15
CA THR A 20 -4.63 -5.12 -6.24
C THR A 20 -4.30 -4.33 -4.97
N LEU A 21 -3.89 -3.07 -5.11
CA LEU A 21 -3.60 -2.20 -3.97
C LEU A 21 -4.85 -1.95 -3.12
N ARG A 22 -6.03 -1.80 -3.72
CA ARG A 22 -7.30 -1.68 -3.00
C ARG A 22 -7.56 -2.89 -2.11
N VAL A 23 -7.34 -4.10 -2.63
CA VAL A 23 -7.48 -5.35 -1.86
C VAL A 23 -6.47 -5.39 -0.73
N ILE A 24 -5.20 -5.06 -1.00
CA ILE A 24 -4.15 -5.01 0.04
C ILE A 24 -4.54 -4.05 1.16
N LEU A 25 -4.95 -2.83 0.82
CA LEU A 25 -5.34 -1.83 1.81
C LEU A 25 -6.57 -2.28 2.60
N SER A 26 -7.59 -2.81 1.94
CA SER A 26 -8.82 -3.25 2.64
C SER A 26 -8.57 -4.43 3.57
N THR A 27 -7.59 -5.29 3.25
CA THR A 27 -7.29 -6.51 4.00
C THR A 27 -6.27 -6.29 5.11
N PHE A 28 -5.18 -5.59 4.80
CA PHE A 28 -3.98 -5.56 5.65
C PHE A 28 -3.74 -4.22 6.33
N LEU A 29 -4.40 -3.13 5.91
CA LEU A 29 -4.18 -1.82 6.54
C LEU A 29 -4.46 -1.82 8.06
N PRO A 30 -5.51 -2.47 8.59
CA PRO A 30 -5.71 -2.55 10.05
C PRO A 30 -4.58 -3.29 10.76
N VAL A 31 -4.12 -4.41 10.18
CA VAL A 31 -3.04 -5.24 10.75
C VAL A 31 -1.71 -4.48 10.74
N ILE A 32 -1.42 -3.78 9.65
CA ILE A 32 -0.21 -2.94 9.52
C ILE A 32 -0.25 -1.83 10.57
N ARG A 33 -1.39 -1.14 10.75
CA ARG A 33 -1.53 -0.09 11.77
C ARG A 33 -1.27 -0.64 13.18
N GLU A 34 -1.94 -1.72 13.55
CA GLU A 34 -1.79 -2.34 14.88
C GLU A 34 -0.35 -2.78 15.17
N ASN A 35 0.33 -3.39 14.20
CA ASN A 35 1.68 -3.91 14.39
C ASN A 35 2.78 -2.84 14.27
N THR A 36 2.46 -1.66 13.74
CA THR A 36 3.38 -0.51 13.66
C THR A 36 3.08 0.57 14.69
N ASP A 37 2.06 0.36 15.53
CA ASP A 37 1.70 1.26 16.61
C ASP A 37 2.82 1.31 17.67
N PRO A 38 3.39 2.49 17.97
CA PRO A 38 4.47 2.63 18.94
C PRO A 38 4.07 2.21 20.36
N TRP A 39 2.78 2.32 20.71
CA TRP A 39 2.25 1.96 22.02
C TRP A 39 1.91 0.47 22.12
N GLY A 40 1.68 -0.21 21.00
CA GLY A 40 1.47 -1.66 20.91
C GLY A 40 2.72 -2.52 21.12
N ALA A 41 3.91 -1.92 21.15
CA ALA A 41 5.20 -2.62 21.20
C ALA A 41 5.68 -2.99 22.62
N CYS A 42 4.95 -2.64 23.67
CA CYS A 42 5.40 -2.84 25.05
C CYS A 42 4.98 -4.22 25.59
N THR A 43 5.75 -5.26 25.25
CA THR A 43 5.61 -6.59 25.86
C THR A 43 6.96 -7.08 26.38
N ILE A 44 7.01 -7.54 27.63
CA ILE A 44 8.24 -8.10 28.23
C ILE A 44 8.41 -9.54 27.72
N GLY A 45 9.44 -9.78 26.89
CA GLY A 45 9.81 -11.10 26.34
C GLY A 45 10.27 -11.03 24.88
N VAL A 46 10.95 -12.08 24.39
CA VAL A 46 11.38 -12.22 22.98
C VAL A 46 10.42 -13.18 22.27
N ASP A 47 9.55 -12.65 21.42
CA ASP A 47 8.68 -13.42 20.52
C ASP A 47 9.10 -13.11 19.08
N VAL A 48 9.96 -13.98 18.53
CA VAL A 48 10.55 -13.81 17.20
C VAL A 48 9.48 -13.70 16.11
N SER A 49 8.37 -14.45 16.22
CA SER A 49 7.27 -14.39 15.26
C SER A 49 6.53 -13.05 15.30
N ARG A 50 6.43 -12.42 16.47
CA ARG A 50 5.88 -11.07 16.63
C ARG A 50 6.85 -10.02 16.07
N GLU A 51 8.13 -10.12 16.36
CA GLU A 51 9.15 -9.19 15.83
C GLU A 51 9.23 -9.27 14.30
N GLU A 52 9.22 -10.47 13.72
CA GLU A 52 9.18 -10.65 12.26
C GLU A 52 7.91 -10.05 11.64
N ARG A 53 6.75 -10.21 12.29
CA ARG A 53 5.49 -9.60 11.84
C ARG A 53 5.56 -8.08 11.87
N GLN A 54 6.05 -7.50 12.97
CA GLN A 54 6.25 -6.06 13.10
C GLN A 54 7.20 -5.53 12.04
N SER A 55 8.33 -6.21 11.83
CA SER A 55 9.32 -5.84 10.80
C SER A 55 8.69 -5.81 9.40
N LYS A 56 7.94 -6.85 9.03
CA LYS A 56 7.21 -6.90 7.75
C LYS A 56 6.16 -5.80 7.64
N CYS A 57 5.41 -5.51 8.71
CA CYS A 57 4.41 -4.45 8.72
C CYS A 57 5.03 -3.05 8.59
N LEU A 58 6.18 -2.80 9.24
CA LEU A 58 6.95 -1.57 9.08
C LEU A 58 7.44 -1.40 7.64
N GLU A 59 7.94 -2.47 7.03
CA GLU A 59 8.33 -2.43 5.62
C GLU A 59 7.14 -2.11 4.71
N CYS A 60 5.99 -2.78 4.90
CA CYS A 60 4.77 -2.48 4.17
C CYS A 60 4.34 -1.02 4.37
N LYS A 61 4.37 -0.49 5.60
CA LYS A 61 4.07 0.91 5.90
C LYS A 61 4.98 1.85 5.10
N ASN A 62 6.29 1.58 5.06
CA ASN A 62 7.23 2.38 4.27
C ASN A 62 6.91 2.37 2.76
N TRP A 63 6.56 1.21 2.21
CA TRP A 63 6.12 1.11 0.81
C TRP A 63 4.82 1.87 0.55
N LEU A 64 3.83 1.77 1.46
CA LEU A 64 2.57 2.50 1.35
C LEU A 64 2.77 4.03 1.43
N LEU A 65 3.67 4.51 2.29
CA LEU A 65 4.04 5.92 2.36
C LEU A 65 4.68 6.41 1.05
N ARG A 66 5.50 5.60 0.37
CA ARG A 66 6.03 5.93 -0.95
C ARG A 66 4.92 6.05 -1.99
N ILE A 67 3.94 5.14 -1.98
CA ILE A 67 2.78 5.19 -2.88
C ILE A 67 1.94 6.45 -2.61
N ARG A 68 1.74 6.81 -1.34
CA ARG A 68 1.04 8.05 -0.94
C ARG A 68 1.70 9.30 -1.53
N CYS A 69 3.03 9.30 -1.65
CA CYS A 69 3.80 10.43 -2.17
C CYS A 69 4.01 10.40 -3.70
N LEU A 70 3.47 9.42 -4.42
CA LEU A 70 3.57 9.40 -5.89
C LEU A 70 2.83 10.62 -6.48
N PRO A 71 3.40 11.26 -7.52
CA PRO A 71 2.74 12.36 -8.21
C PRO A 71 1.49 11.87 -8.93
N GLU A 72 0.59 12.81 -9.23
CA GLU A 72 -0.57 12.51 -10.08
C GLU A 72 -0.10 11.94 -11.42
N ASN A 73 -0.70 10.82 -11.81
CA ASN A 73 -0.42 10.17 -13.08
C ASN A 73 -1.69 10.17 -13.94
N PRO A 74 -1.72 10.89 -15.08
CA PRO A 74 -2.90 11.01 -15.93
C PRO A 74 -3.37 9.66 -16.49
N LYS A 75 -2.52 8.63 -16.50
CA LYS A 75 -2.89 7.26 -16.91
C LYS A 75 -3.65 6.49 -15.80
N MET A 76 -3.36 6.79 -14.53
CA MET A 76 -4.01 6.15 -13.37
C MET A 76 -5.32 6.83 -12.97
N GLY A 77 -5.52 8.09 -13.37
CA GLY A 77 -6.73 8.86 -13.08
C GLY A 77 -6.99 9.00 -11.58
N SER A 78 -8.26 9.17 -11.20
CA SER A 78 -8.69 9.34 -9.80
C SER A 78 -8.54 8.08 -8.94
N ASN A 79 -8.31 6.91 -9.53
CA ASN A 79 -8.17 5.64 -8.80
C ASN A 79 -6.98 5.66 -7.84
N LEU A 80 -5.84 6.21 -8.26
CA LEU A 80 -4.67 6.32 -7.39
C LEU A 80 -4.96 7.27 -6.22
N GLN A 81 -5.56 8.43 -6.48
CA GLN A 81 -5.89 9.42 -5.44
C GLN A 81 -6.81 8.83 -4.36
N GLN A 82 -7.82 8.04 -4.75
CA GLN A 82 -8.68 7.33 -3.80
C GLN A 82 -7.89 6.38 -2.88
N LEU A 83 -6.92 5.65 -3.45
CA LEU A 83 -6.06 4.75 -2.68
C LEU A 83 -5.11 5.52 -1.77
N GLN A 84 -4.55 6.63 -2.24
CA GLN A 84 -3.69 7.51 -1.43
C GLN A 84 -4.46 8.08 -0.22
N ASN A 85 -5.74 8.41 -0.38
CA ASN A 85 -6.59 8.87 0.71
C ASN A 85 -6.80 7.79 1.79
N MET A 86 -6.87 6.51 1.42
CA MET A 86 -6.94 5.41 2.40
C MET A 86 -5.64 5.27 3.22
N ILE A 87 -4.50 5.70 2.68
CA ILE A 87 -3.18 5.63 3.32
C ILE A 87 -2.95 6.83 4.27
N VAL A 88 -3.81 7.85 4.28
CA VAL A 88 -3.61 9.06 5.10
C VAL A 88 -3.46 8.75 6.59
N ASP A 89 -4.24 7.81 7.13
CA ASP A 89 -4.17 7.45 8.57
C ASP A 89 -3.25 6.26 8.87
N ILE A 90 -2.21 6.01 8.05
CA ILE A 90 -1.21 4.94 8.32
C ILE A 90 -0.03 5.39 9.18
#